data_AF-A0A3A6NSV9-F1
#
_entry.id   AF-A0A3A6NSV9-F1
#
_cell.length_a   1.000
_cell.length_b   1.000
_cell.length_c   1.000
_cell.angle_alpha   90.00
_cell.angle_beta   90.00
_cell.angle_gamma   90.00
#
_symmetry.space_group_name_H-M   'P 1'
#
loop_
_entity.id
_entity.type
_entity.pdbx_description
1 polymer ?
#
loop_
_entity_poly.entity_id
_entity_poly.type
_entity_poly.pdbx_seq_one_letter_code
_entity_poly.pdbx_strand_id
1 'polypeptide(L)'
;MPEELRPDKSKAVFSLKISFEPRHVFENAYIVCMTLTDPSVFDTPAVAAAIDMFVQENTLPVWLSYAGSKTLVWPQKDFLDAIMNPSATNATHLIEPGKIWMNRFNSLIEPLQDQQIQFNRQFTSSHS
;
A
#
# COMPACT_ATOMS: atom_id res chain seq x y z
N MET A 1 5.85 16.66 -6.05
CA MET A 1 4.89 15.97 -6.93
C MET A 1 4.83 16.73 -8.25
N PRO A 2 5.00 16.07 -9.42
CA PRO A 2 4.86 16.69 -10.74
C PRO A 2 3.58 17.50 -10.92
N GLU A 3 3.63 18.59 -11.71
CA GLU A 3 2.48 19.48 -11.91
C GLU A 3 1.28 18.76 -12.54
N GLU A 4 1.54 17.84 -13.46
CA GLU A 4 0.54 17.03 -14.17
C GLU A 4 -0.23 16.10 -13.22
N LEU A 5 0.36 15.74 -12.07
CA LEU A 5 -0.24 14.87 -11.07
C LEU A 5 -1.11 15.61 -10.06
N ARG A 6 -1.20 16.95 -10.15
CA ARG A 6 -2.09 17.70 -9.27
C ARG A 6 -3.53 17.21 -9.40
N PRO A 7 -4.27 17.01 -8.29
CA PRO A 7 -5.61 16.42 -8.32
C PRO A 7 -6.62 17.14 -9.22
N ASP A 8 -6.52 18.46 -9.34
CA ASP A 8 -7.38 19.25 -10.22
C ASP A 8 -7.14 18.97 -11.71
N LYS A 9 -5.93 18.53 -12.08
CA LYS A 9 -5.51 18.17 -13.43
C LYS A 9 -5.68 16.68 -13.73
N SER A 10 -5.04 15.83 -12.92
CA SER A 10 -5.02 14.39 -13.11
C SER A 10 -6.34 13.70 -12.74
N LYS A 11 -7.16 14.32 -11.89
CA LYS A 11 -8.31 13.69 -11.21
C LYS A 11 -7.93 12.47 -10.36
N ALA A 12 -6.64 12.32 -10.06
CA ALA A 12 -6.08 11.29 -9.20
C ALA A 12 -5.50 11.92 -7.94
N VAL A 13 -5.66 11.23 -6.82
CA VAL A 13 -5.02 11.56 -5.55
C VAL A 13 -4.16 10.37 -5.15
N PHE A 14 -2.89 10.62 -4.88
CA PHE A 14 -2.00 9.63 -4.29
C PHE A 14 -1.90 9.89 -2.80
N SER A 15 -1.98 8.83 -2.00
CA SER A 15 -1.89 8.94 -0.54
C SER A 15 -1.17 7.74 0.03
N LEU A 16 -0.28 7.98 0.99
CA LEU A 16 0.16 6.97 1.93
C LEU A 16 -0.93 6.77 2.98
N LYS A 17 -1.35 5.53 3.19
CA LYS A 17 -2.29 5.13 4.22
C LYS A 17 -1.60 4.17 5.16
N ILE A 18 -1.85 4.34 6.45
CA ILE A 18 -1.41 3.45 7.51
C ILE A 18 -2.68 3.01 8.23
N SER A 19 -2.85 1.69 8.41
CA SER A 19 -3.95 1.10 9.16
C SER A 19 -3.41 0.30 10.33
N PHE A 20 -3.99 0.53 11.50
CA PHE A 20 -3.59 -0.14 12.74
C PHE A 20 -4.49 -1.34 13.09
N GLU A 21 -5.64 -1.46 12.42
CA GLU A 21 -6.50 -2.64 12.41
C GLU A 21 -6.72 -3.11 10.96
N PRO A 22 -5.64 -3.54 10.29
CA PRO A 22 -5.69 -3.94 8.89
C PRO A 22 -6.41 -5.29 8.75
N ARG A 23 -7.21 -5.45 7.69
CA ARG A 23 -7.88 -6.74 7.43
C ARG A 23 -6.89 -7.79 6.90
N HIS A 24 -5.77 -7.34 6.36
CA HIS A 24 -4.67 -8.17 5.86
C HIS A 24 -3.34 -7.40 5.93
N VAL A 25 -2.21 -8.11 5.88
CA VAL A 25 -0.85 -7.52 6.03
C VAL A 25 -0.55 -6.36 5.07
N PHE A 26 -1.12 -6.38 3.86
CA PHE A 26 -0.92 -5.33 2.85
C PHE A 26 -1.74 -4.05 3.08
N GLU A 27 -2.49 -3.98 4.18
CA GLU A 27 -3.28 -2.81 4.58
C GLU A 27 -2.61 -2.05 5.74
N ASN A 28 -1.56 -2.61 6.35
CA ASN A 28 -0.84 -1.97 7.47
C ASN A 28 -0.24 -0.62 7.06
N ALA A 29 0.40 -0.59 5.90
CA ALA A 29 0.89 0.62 5.25
C ALA A 29 0.86 0.41 3.75
N TYR A 30 0.29 1.34 2.99
CA TYR A 30 0.15 1.20 1.55
C TYR A 30 -0.01 2.55 0.86
N ILE A 31 0.37 2.60 -0.41
CA ILE A 31 0.07 3.70 -1.32
C ILE A 31 -1.27 3.40 -1.99
N VAL A 32 -2.15 4.39 -2.02
CA VAL A 32 -3.39 4.34 -2.80
C VAL A 32 -3.43 5.46 -3.81
N CYS A 33 -3.64 5.11 -5.07
CA CYS A 33 -4.08 6.02 -6.11
C CYS A 33 -5.62 5.96 -6.16
N MET A 34 -6.26 7.09 -5.88
CA MET A 34 -7.72 7.19 -5.80
C MET A 34 -8.24 8.18 -6.83
N THR A 35 -9.36 7.84 -7.44
CA THR A 35 -10.15 8.75 -8.28
C THR A 35 -11.62 8.68 -7.89
N LEU A 36 -12.33 9.81 -8.02
CA LEU A 36 -13.77 9.93 -7.75
C LEU A 36 -14.59 9.98 -9.03
N THR A 37 -13.96 10.08 -10.20
CA THR A 37 -14.65 10.33 -11.47
C THR A 37 -14.78 9.06 -12.29
N ASP A 38 -13.66 8.45 -12.68
CA ASP A 38 -13.63 7.35 -13.64
C ASP A 38 -12.32 6.54 -13.45
N PRO A 39 -12.37 5.19 -13.39
CA PRO A 39 -11.17 4.37 -13.35
C PRO A 39 -10.22 4.56 -14.55
N SER A 40 -10.68 5.04 -15.71
CA SER A 40 -9.81 5.33 -16.87
C SER A 40 -8.71 6.37 -16.55
N VAL A 41 -8.88 7.16 -15.48
CA VAL A 41 -7.86 8.07 -14.97
C VAL A 41 -6.54 7.36 -14.65
N PHE A 42 -6.61 6.11 -14.19
CA PHE A 42 -5.41 5.32 -13.86
C PHE A 42 -4.55 5.02 -15.09
N ASP A 43 -5.14 4.98 -16.28
CA ASP A 43 -4.46 4.69 -17.54
C ASP A 43 -3.91 5.95 -18.22
N THR A 44 -4.15 7.14 -17.66
CA THR A 44 -3.57 8.38 -18.20
C THR A 44 -2.05 8.35 -18.04
N PRO A 45 -1.25 8.81 -19.03
CA PRO A 45 0.19 8.61 -19.03
C PRO A 45 0.90 9.08 -17.75
N ALA A 46 0.52 10.25 -17.22
CA ALA A 46 1.10 10.79 -16.00
C ALA A 46 0.77 9.93 -14.76
N VAL A 47 -0.49 9.49 -14.62
CA VAL A 47 -0.94 8.68 -13.47
C VAL A 47 -0.37 7.27 -13.55
N ALA A 48 -0.39 6.66 -14.74
CA ALA A 48 0.21 5.35 -14.99
C ALA A 48 1.71 5.36 -14.66
N ALA A 49 2.46 6.37 -15.14
CA ALA A 49 3.89 6.50 -14.83
C ALA A 49 4.16 6.65 -13.32
N ALA A 50 3.29 7.37 -12.60
CA ALA A 50 3.39 7.50 -11.15
C ALA A 50 3.08 6.19 -10.41
N ILE A 51 2.08 5.44 -10.86
CA ILE A 51 1.78 4.10 -10.34
C ILE A 51 2.99 3.18 -10.57
N ASP A 52 3.51 3.15 -11.78
CA ASP A 52 4.67 2.33 -12.16
C ASP A 52 5.91 2.67 -11.31
N MET A 53 6.15 3.96 -11.04
CA MET A 53 7.23 4.39 -10.16
C MET A 53 7.12 3.75 -8.76
N PHE A 54 5.93 3.76 -8.16
CA PHE A 54 5.72 3.15 -6.84
C PHE A 54 5.80 1.63 -6.88
N VAL A 55 5.32 1.01 -7.95
CA VAL A 55 5.44 -0.44 -8.17
C VAL A 55 6.91 -0.84 -8.31
N GLN A 56 7.71 -0.07 -9.04
CA GLN A 56 9.15 -0.30 -9.24
C GLN A 56 9.94 -0.10 -7.95
N GLU A 57 9.55 0.86 -7.11
CA GLU A 57 10.15 1.07 -5.79
C GLU A 57 10.02 -0.19 -4.91
N ASN A 58 8.97 -1.00 -5.11
CA ASN A 58 8.70 -2.27 -4.42
C ASN A 58 8.68 -2.19 -2.88
N THR A 59 8.55 -0.98 -2.31
CA THR A 59 8.59 -0.79 -0.87
C THR A 59 7.23 -1.07 -0.21
N LEU A 60 6.16 -0.52 -0.78
CA LEU A 60 4.83 -0.48 -0.17
C LEU A 60 3.76 -1.02 -1.13
N PRO A 61 2.75 -1.76 -0.62
CA PRO A 61 1.61 -2.16 -1.42
C PRO A 61 0.99 -0.98 -2.16
N VAL A 62 0.63 -1.17 -3.42
CA VAL A 62 0.03 -0.14 -4.28
C VAL A 62 -1.38 -0.56 -4.65
N TRP A 63 -2.34 0.29 -4.30
CA TRP A 63 -3.77 0.08 -4.53
C TRP A 63 -4.32 1.14 -5.47
N LEU A 64 -5.29 0.74 -6.28
CA LEU A 64 -6.21 1.64 -6.96
C LEU A 64 -7.53 1.68 -6.21
N SER A 65 -8.15 2.85 -6.11
CA SER A 65 -9.43 3.00 -5.43
C SER A 65 -10.40 3.85 -6.25
N TYR A 66 -11.56 3.28 -6.55
CA TYR A 66 -12.64 3.95 -7.27
C TYR A 66 -14.01 3.49 -6.74
N ALA A 67 -14.94 4.43 -6.57
CA ALA A 67 -16.32 4.16 -6.14
C ALA A 67 -16.43 3.25 -4.89
N GLY A 68 -15.53 3.42 -3.92
CA GLY A 68 -15.48 2.62 -2.69
C GLY A 68 -14.87 1.22 -2.84
N SER A 69 -14.54 0.79 -4.05
CA SER A 69 -13.82 -0.45 -4.33
C SER A 69 -12.32 -0.20 -4.41
N LYS A 70 -11.53 -1.19 -3.96
CA LYS A 70 -10.07 -1.17 -4.06
C LYS A 70 -9.56 -2.38 -4.83
N THR A 71 -8.52 -2.15 -5.62
CA THR A 71 -7.83 -3.18 -6.40
C THR A 71 -6.35 -3.12 -6.08
N LEU A 72 -5.77 -4.25 -5.69
CA LEU A 72 -4.33 -4.35 -5.45
C LEU A 72 -3.61 -4.47 -6.79
N VAL A 73 -2.69 -3.54 -7.06
CA VAL A 73 -1.82 -3.56 -8.26
C VAL A 73 -0.50 -4.24 -7.95
N TRP A 74 0.06 -3.93 -6.79
CA TRP A 74 1.29 -4.55 -6.31
C TRP A 74 1.20 -4.79 -4.81
N PRO A 75 1.64 -5.95 -4.29
CA PRO A 75 2.25 -7.06 -5.03
C PRO A 75 1.28 -7.77 -5.98
N GLN A 76 1.83 -8.30 -7.08
CA GLN A 76 1.06 -9.11 -8.03
C GLN A 76 0.60 -10.42 -7.39
N LYS A 77 -0.44 -11.04 -7.96
CA LYS A 77 -1.13 -12.20 -7.37
C LYS A 77 -0.18 -13.35 -6.98
N ASP A 78 0.75 -13.73 -7.82
CA ASP A 78 1.66 -14.85 -7.55
C ASP A 78 2.67 -14.52 -6.45
N PHE A 79 3.13 -13.27 -6.40
CA PHE A 79 4.02 -12.79 -5.34
C PHE A 79 3.27 -12.68 -4.01
N LEU A 80 2.02 -12.19 -4.05
CA LEU A 80 1.13 -12.16 -2.90
C LEU A 80 0.87 -13.57 -2.37
N ASP A 81 0.60 -14.54 -3.24
CA ASP A 81 0.38 -15.93 -2.85
C ASP A 81 1.64 -16.56 -2.25
N ALA A 82 2.83 -16.25 -2.80
CA ALA A 82 4.09 -16.69 -2.24
C ALA A 82 4.39 -16.09 -0.85
N ILE A 83 3.91 -14.88 -0.58
CA ILE A 83 4.00 -14.24 0.74
C ILE A 83 3.00 -14.87 1.73
N MET A 84 1.74 -15.02 1.32
CA MET A 84 0.64 -15.41 2.21
C MET A 84 0.57 -16.92 2.44
N ASN A 85 0.90 -17.71 1.43
CA ASN A 85 0.77 -19.17 1.41
C ASN A 85 2.08 -19.85 0.95
N PRO A 86 3.23 -19.59 1.60
CA PRO A 86 4.54 -20.04 1.12
C PRO A 86 4.68 -21.56 1.02
N SER A 87 3.89 -22.35 1.76
CA SER A 87 3.91 -23.82 1.71
C SER A 87 2.98 -24.43 0.66
N ALA A 88 2.05 -23.66 0.11
CA ALA A 88 1.01 -24.13 -0.82
C ALA A 88 1.07 -23.49 -2.20
N THR A 89 1.85 -22.41 -2.37
CA THR A 89 1.98 -21.71 -3.64
C THR A 89 2.68 -22.56 -4.71
N ASN A 90 2.26 -22.40 -5.96
CA ASN A 90 2.98 -22.95 -7.12
C ASN A 90 4.17 -22.06 -7.53
N ALA A 91 4.23 -20.81 -7.06
CA ALA A 91 5.29 -19.85 -7.38
C ALA A 91 6.46 -19.97 -6.40
N THR A 92 7.02 -21.18 -6.29
CA THR A 92 8.05 -21.48 -5.27
C THR A 92 9.29 -20.60 -5.36
N HIS A 93 9.66 -20.17 -6.56
CA HIS A 93 10.77 -19.23 -6.80
C HIS A 93 10.54 -17.83 -6.22
N LEU A 94 9.30 -17.46 -5.89
CA LEU A 94 8.94 -16.17 -5.28
C LEU A 94 8.88 -16.23 -3.75
N ILE A 95 8.98 -17.41 -3.13
CA ILE A 95 8.88 -17.57 -1.67
C ILE A 95 9.99 -16.80 -0.96
N GLU A 96 11.26 -17.03 -1.32
CA GLU A 96 12.39 -16.34 -0.67
C GLU A 96 12.36 -14.82 -0.95
N PRO A 97 12.15 -14.35 -2.19
CA PRO A 97 11.88 -12.94 -2.46
C PRO A 97 10.74 -12.35 -1.62
N GLY A 98 9.64 -13.08 -1.45
CA GLY A 98 8.48 -12.68 -0.66
C GLY A 98 8.80 -12.53 0.83
N LYS A 99 9.56 -13.46 1.40
CA LYS A 99 10.04 -13.37 2.80
C LYS A 99 10.96 -12.18 3.00
N ILE A 100 11.94 -11.98 2.11
CA ILE A 100 12.86 -10.84 2.16
C ILE A 100 12.06 -9.54 2.10
N TRP A 101 11.08 -9.46 1.20
CA TRP A 101 10.22 -8.31 1.08
C TRP A 101 9.42 -8.05 2.36
N MET A 102 8.75 -9.08 2.90
CA MET A 102 7.94 -8.97 4.13
C MET A 102 8.77 -8.49 5.31
N ASN A 103 10.01 -8.98 5.44
CA ASN A 103 10.92 -8.52 6.49
C ASN A 103 11.23 -7.02 6.36
N ARG A 104 11.55 -6.54 5.16
CA ARG A 104 11.76 -5.10 4.92
C ARG A 104 10.51 -4.29 5.23
N PHE A 105 9.35 -4.78 4.79
CA PHE A 105 8.07 -4.12 5.03
C PHE A 105 7.77 -4.00 6.53
N ASN A 106 7.93 -5.07 7.30
CA ASN A 106 7.73 -5.08 8.75
C ASN A 106 8.66 -4.10 9.46
N SER A 107 9.96 -4.08 9.11
CA SER A 107 10.91 -3.13 9.68
C SER A 107 10.57 -1.66 9.39
N LEU A 108 9.85 -1.37 8.31
CA LEU A 108 9.39 -0.01 7.99
C LEU A 108 8.15 0.40 8.80
N ILE A 109 7.24 -0.54 9.09
CA ILE A 109 5.96 -0.23 9.74
C ILE A 109 6.02 -0.30 11.27
N GLU A 110 6.89 -1.13 11.85
CA GLU A 110 7.01 -1.31 13.30
C GLU A 110 7.20 0.02 14.05
N PRO A 111 8.10 0.93 13.64
CA PRO A 111 8.27 2.22 14.33
C PRO A 111 7.02 3.12 14.29
N LEU A 112 6.25 3.03 13.21
CA LEU A 112 5.02 3.81 13.02
C LEU A 112 3.89 3.28 13.92
N GLN A 113 3.87 1.98 14.18
CA GLN A 113 2.93 1.37 15.13
C GLN A 113 3.28 1.71 16.57
N ASP A 114 4.57 1.67 16.93
CA ASP A 114 5.05 1.97 18.28
C ASP A 114 4.78 3.43 18.70
N GLN A 115 5.01 4.38 17.80
CA GLN A 115 4.70 5.79 18.05
C GLN A 115 3.21 6.02 18.35
N GLN A 116 2.31 5.32 17.66
CA GLN A 116 0.87 5.42 17.90
C GLN A 116 0.45 4.80 19.24
N ILE A 117 1.03 3.65 19.62
CA ILE A 117 0.77 3.02 20.92
C ILE A 117 1.19 3.97 22.06
N GLN A 118 2.35 4.61 21.92
CA GLN A 118 2.83 5.60 22.89
C GLN A 118 1.93 6.83 22.95
N PHE A 119 1.51 7.37 21.79
CA PHE A 119 0.56 8.46 21.71
C PHE A 119 -0.75 8.09 22.44
N ASN A 120 -1.37 6.97 22.08
CA ASN A 120 -2.63 6.53 22.69
C ASN A 120 -2.53 6.36 24.21
N ARG A 121 -1.41 5.81 24.72
CA ARG A 121 -1.18 5.67 26.17
C ARG A 121 -1.09 7.01 26.90
N GLN A 122 -0.52 8.05 26.27
CA GLN A 122 -0.41 9.38 26.88
C GLN A 122 -1.79 10.04 27.05
N PHE A 123 -2.72 9.81 26.12
CA PHE A 123 -4.06 10.43 26.17
C PHE A 123 -5.11 9.60 26.93
N THR A 124 -4.90 8.31 27.14
CA THR A 124 -5.77 7.48 28.00
C THR A 124 -5.43 7.58 29.49
N SER A 125 -4.25 8.08 29.85
CA SER A 125 -3.79 8.18 31.24
C SER A 125 -4.26 9.45 31.98
N SER A 126 -5.04 10.32 31.33
CA SER A 126 -5.51 11.60 31.91
C SER A 126 -6.93 11.54 32.51
N HIS A 127 -7.54 10.36 32.62
CA HIS A 127 -8.87 10.17 33.23
C HIS A 127 -8.86 9.03 34.26
N SER A 128 -8.08 9.18 35.33
CA SER A 128 -8.17 8.32 36.52
C SER A 128 -8.12 9.19 37.77
#